data_AF-A0A2G5U0H9-F1
#
_entry.id   AF-A0A2G5U0H9-F1
#
_cell.length_a   1.000
_cell.length_b   1.000
_cell.length_c   1.000
_cell.angle_alpha   90.00
_cell.angle_beta   90.00
_cell.angle_gamma   90.00
#
_symmetry.space_group_name_H-M   'P 1'
#
loop_
_entity.id
_entity.type
_entity.pdbx_description
1 polymer ?
#
loop_
_entity_poly.entity_id
_entity_poly.type
_entity_poly.pdbx_seq_one_letter_code
_entity_poly.pdbx_strand_id
1 'polypeptide(L)'
;MNISSVDNFLISFPGTETNCPEVSERSFLNDISELLEPHYFCPGDVVIEKGQFCSSMFIIVCGQMVEMADDGEVDHYEGEILGDVNLIWFNNHLNNNRHQHNFVSSAFSQIHMLSRDDFFKVLSSYDPKLKRRLCDVAFYLQKQRGELDDNKRSLVENEDMETNLKRLAIDTLELHDKMGEVEEEFWKFQRKAKKKLFKSEMTAIDLLNSRKKMRRRF
;
A
#
# COMPACT_ATOMS: atom_id res chain seq x y z
N MET A 1 -21.92 0.25 30.50
CA MET A 1 -21.84 1.44 29.64
C MET A 1 -21.25 0.95 28.33
N ASN A 2 -22.09 0.45 27.43
CA ASN A 2 -21.66 0.03 26.09
C ASN A 2 -21.42 1.31 25.29
N ILE A 3 -20.16 1.54 24.93
CA ILE A 3 -19.79 2.55 23.95
C ILE A 3 -20.25 1.96 22.62
N SER A 4 -21.50 2.23 22.29
CA SER A 4 -22.11 1.85 21.03
C SER A 4 -21.33 2.47 19.89
N SER A 5 -21.16 1.69 18.84
CA SER A 5 -20.43 1.91 17.60
C SER A 5 -20.92 3.09 16.74
N VAL A 6 -21.18 4.27 17.32
CA VAL A 6 -21.90 5.36 16.63
C VAL A 6 -21.04 6.61 16.35
N ASP A 7 -19.78 6.64 16.79
CA ASP A 7 -18.83 7.68 16.37
C ASP A 7 -18.18 7.26 15.04
N ASN A 8 -18.98 7.26 13.97
CA ASN A 8 -18.57 6.90 12.61
C ASN A 8 -17.26 7.61 12.25
N PHE A 9 -16.32 6.89 11.64
CA PHE A 9 -15.05 7.42 11.14
C PHE A 9 -15.27 8.58 10.14
N LEU A 10 -16.39 8.53 9.40
CA LEU A 10 -16.85 9.59 8.49
C LEU A 10 -17.73 10.68 9.12
N ILE A 11 -18.21 10.51 10.37
CA ILE A 11 -18.96 11.57 11.11
C ILE A 11 -18.04 12.29 12.10
N SER A 12 -16.92 11.69 12.47
CA SER A 12 -15.88 12.29 13.31
C SER A 12 -15.01 13.34 12.60
N PHE A 13 -15.44 13.88 11.45
CA PHE A 13 -14.85 15.10 10.92
C PHE A 13 -15.10 16.23 11.93
N PRO A 14 -14.05 16.82 12.53
CA PRO A 14 -14.26 17.92 13.45
C PRO A 14 -14.67 19.13 12.63
N GLY A 15 -15.94 19.50 12.77
CA GLY A 15 -16.41 20.83 12.41
C GLY A 15 -15.50 21.88 13.05
N THR A 16 -15.05 22.80 12.20
CA THR A 16 -14.61 24.16 12.53
C THR A 16 -13.56 24.29 13.64
N GLU A 17 -12.29 24.32 13.24
CA GLU A 17 -11.30 25.32 13.66
C GLU A 17 -9.93 24.91 13.13
N THR A 18 -9.56 25.42 11.94
CA THR A 18 -8.19 25.83 11.57
C THR A 18 -8.15 26.16 10.08
N ASN A 19 -7.71 27.38 9.79
CA ASN A 19 -7.48 27.93 8.45
C ASN A 19 -6.63 27.00 7.56
N CYS A 20 -7.27 26.15 6.76
CA CYS A 20 -6.69 25.52 5.57
C CYS A 20 -7.63 25.82 4.39
N PRO A 21 -7.12 26.05 3.16
CA PRO A 21 -7.93 26.51 2.04
C PRO A 21 -9.06 25.52 1.74
N GLU A 22 -10.28 26.05 1.64
CA GLU A 22 -11.55 25.33 1.61
C GLU A 22 -11.66 24.34 0.45
N VAL A 23 -11.27 23.09 0.69
CA VAL A 23 -12.00 21.97 0.10
C VAL A 23 -13.05 21.57 1.13
N SER A 24 -14.31 21.85 0.82
CA SER A 24 -15.43 21.54 1.71
C SER A 24 -15.49 20.04 1.95
N GLU A 25 -15.70 19.60 3.19
CA GLU A 25 -16.00 18.20 3.53
C GLU A 25 -17.13 17.62 2.65
N ARG A 26 -18.03 18.49 2.17
CA ARG A 26 -19.08 18.16 1.20
C ARG A 26 -18.53 17.68 -0.14
N SER A 27 -17.44 18.27 -0.64
CA SER A 27 -16.80 17.83 -1.89
C SER A 27 -16.21 16.43 -1.73
N PHE A 28 -15.56 16.15 -0.59
CA PHE A 28 -15.02 14.81 -0.30
C PHE A 28 -16.12 13.76 -0.25
N LEU A 29 -17.20 14.03 0.47
CA LEU A 29 -18.33 13.11 0.57
C LEU A 29 -19.03 12.90 -0.77
N ASN A 30 -19.14 13.94 -1.60
CA ASN A 30 -19.68 13.81 -2.95
C ASN A 30 -18.83 12.87 -3.80
N ASP A 31 -17.51 13.06 -3.83
CA ASP A 31 -16.60 12.21 -4.60
C ASP A 31 -16.62 10.75 -4.12
N ILE A 32 -16.71 10.52 -2.80
CA ILE A 32 -16.89 9.18 -2.23
C ILE A 32 -18.24 8.58 -2.65
N SER A 33 -19.31 9.38 -2.66
CA SER A 33 -20.65 8.90 -3.00
C SER A 33 -20.77 8.45 -4.45
N GLU A 34 -19.98 9.01 -5.36
CA GLU A 34 -19.92 8.59 -6.77
C GLU A 34 -19.28 7.22 -6.98
N LEU A 35 -18.47 6.76 -6.02
CA LEU A 35 -17.76 5.47 -6.08
C LEU A 35 -18.44 4.37 -5.26
N LEU A 36 -19.55 4.67 -4.59
CA LEU A 36 -20.31 3.68 -3.84
C LEU A 36 -21.09 2.76 -4.80
N GLU A 37 -20.86 1.46 -4.66
CA GLU A 37 -21.51 0.44 -5.50
C GLU A 37 -22.69 -0.23 -4.75
N PRO A 38 -23.91 -0.18 -5.31
CA PRO A 38 -25.08 -0.82 -4.69
C PRO A 38 -25.02 -2.34 -4.82
N HIS A 39 -25.24 -3.03 -3.69
CA HIS A 39 -25.28 -4.48 -3.58
C HIS A 39 -26.55 -4.92 -2.83
N TYR A 40 -27.13 -6.04 -3.25
CA TYR A 40 -28.38 -6.57 -2.71
C TYR A 40 -28.16 -7.97 -2.13
N PHE A 41 -28.73 -8.21 -0.95
CA PHE A 41 -28.59 -9.45 -0.20
C PHE A 41 -29.96 -9.97 0.24
N CYS A 42 -30.12 -11.29 0.19
CA CYS A 42 -31.26 -12.00 0.75
C CYS A 42 -31.03 -12.32 2.24
N PRO A 43 -32.11 -12.54 3.01
CA PRO A 43 -31.98 -13.04 4.38
C PRO A 43 -31.17 -14.34 4.42
N GLY A 44 -30.14 -14.39 5.25
CA GLY A 44 -29.20 -15.50 5.40
C GLY A 44 -27.93 -15.38 4.55
N ASP A 45 -27.84 -14.42 3.62
CA ASP A 45 -26.62 -14.25 2.82
C ASP A 45 -25.47 -13.72 3.68
N VAL A 46 -24.31 -14.35 3.54
CA VAL A 46 -23.06 -13.87 4.16
C VAL A 46 -22.49 -12.75 3.30
N VAL A 47 -22.48 -11.54 3.85
CA VAL A 47 -21.94 -10.34 3.22
C VAL A 47 -20.42 -10.29 3.35
N ILE A 48 -19.92 -10.57 4.55
CA ILE A 48 -18.49 -10.64 4.87
C ILE A 48 -18.23 -11.89 5.67
N GLU A 49 -17.20 -12.63 5.29
CA GLU A 49 -16.77 -13.83 5.97
C GLU A 49 -15.57 -13.54 6.90
N LYS A 50 -15.62 -14.14 8.10
CA LYS A 50 -14.53 -14.11 9.08
C LYS A 50 -13.23 -14.61 8.45
N GLY A 51 -12.16 -13.84 8.64
CA GLY A 51 -10.84 -14.15 8.12
C GLY A 51 -10.56 -13.56 6.73
N GLN A 52 -11.54 -12.98 6.02
CA GLN A 52 -11.26 -12.21 4.80
C GLN A 52 -10.60 -10.87 5.14
N PHE A 53 -9.85 -10.30 4.18
CA PHE A 53 -9.21 -9.00 4.36
C PHE A 53 -10.25 -7.88 4.44
N CYS A 54 -10.03 -6.91 5.34
CA CYS A 54 -10.84 -5.69 5.49
C CYS A 54 -10.61 -4.72 4.32
N SER A 55 -11.00 -5.14 3.12
CA SER A 55 -10.70 -4.46 1.86
C SER A 55 -11.79 -3.49 1.41
N SER A 56 -12.92 -3.43 2.11
CA SER A 56 -14.05 -2.57 1.79
C SER A 56 -14.77 -2.13 3.06
N MET A 57 -15.41 -0.97 2.98
CA MET A 57 -16.42 -0.53 3.95
C MET A 57 -17.79 -0.54 3.28
N PHE A 58 -18.86 -0.55 4.05
CA PHE A 58 -20.21 -0.45 3.48
C PHE A 58 -21.18 0.31 4.38
N ILE A 59 -22.21 0.84 3.75
CA ILE A 59 -23.31 1.57 4.40
C ILE A 59 -24.59 0.75 4.21
N ILE A 60 -25.33 0.51 5.29
CA ILE A 60 -26.64 -0.13 5.21
C ILE A 60 -27.66 0.92 4.75
N VAL A 61 -28.14 0.81 3.51
CA VAL A 61 -29.12 1.74 2.94
C VAL A 61 -30.54 1.31 3.30
N CYS A 62 -30.80 0.01 3.22
CA CYS A 62 -32.08 -0.60 3.58
C CYS A 62 -31.84 -2.00 4.15
N GLY A 63 -32.64 -2.42 5.12
CA GLY A 63 -32.60 -3.75 5.74
C GLY A 63 -31.81 -3.79 7.05
N GLN A 64 -31.33 -4.99 7.38
CA GLN A 64 -30.67 -5.27 8.67
C GLN A 64 -29.57 -6.30 8.48
N MET A 65 -28.45 -6.07 9.15
CA MET A 65 -27.29 -6.97 9.18
C MET A 65 -27.03 -7.41 10.60
N VAL A 66 -26.43 -8.59 10.74
CA VAL A 66 -26.02 -9.15 12.03
C VAL A 66 -24.53 -9.49 11.96
N GLU A 67 -23.77 -8.92 12.88
CA GLU A 67 -22.40 -9.31 13.14
C GLU A 67 -22.39 -10.53 14.08
N MET A 68 -21.87 -11.64 13.57
CA MET A 68 -21.79 -12.91 14.28
C MET A 68 -20.42 -13.04 14.95
N ALA A 69 -20.36 -12.71 16.24
CA ALA A 69 -19.16 -12.86 17.05
C ALA A 69 -19.17 -14.17 17.86
N ASP A 70 -18.00 -14.58 18.34
CA ASP A 70 -17.88 -15.79 19.17
C ASP A 70 -18.62 -15.62 20.52
N ASP A 71 -18.80 -14.37 20.96
CA ASP A 71 -19.40 -14.00 22.25
C ASP A 71 -20.88 -13.58 22.15
N GLY A 72 -21.46 -13.51 20.94
CA GLY A 72 -22.84 -13.10 20.71
C GLY A 72 -23.09 -12.50 19.32
N GLU A 73 -24.35 -12.11 19.09
CA GLU A 73 -24.80 -11.45 17.86
C GLU A 73 -25.01 -9.95 18.13
N VAL A 74 -24.57 -9.11 17.19
CA VAL A 74 -24.80 -7.65 17.23
C VAL A 74 -25.60 -7.24 16.00
N ASP A 75 -26.76 -6.63 16.23
CA ASP A 75 -27.62 -6.11 15.16
C ASP A 75 -27.15 -4.74 14.69
N HIS A 76 -27.15 -4.55 13.37
CA HIS A 76 -26.83 -3.31 12.68
C HIS A 76 -27.99 -2.89 11.78
N TYR A 77 -28.34 -1.60 11.84
CA TYR A 77 -29.52 -1.05 11.19
C TYR A 77 -29.20 -0.06 10.06
N GLU A 78 -30.24 0.34 9.32
CA GLU A 78 -30.17 1.33 8.26
C GLU A 78 -29.48 2.62 8.72
N GLY A 79 -28.56 3.13 7.91
CA GLY A 79 -27.75 4.32 8.18
C GLY A 79 -26.40 4.04 8.86
N GLU A 80 -26.17 2.82 9.34
CA GLU A 80 -24.87 2.45 9.92
C GLU A 80 -23.79 2.22 8.85
N ILE A 81 -22.56 2.60 9.19
CA ILE A 81 -21.37 2.40 8.36
C ILE A 81 -20.51 1.35 9.05
N LEU A 82 -20.14 0.31 8.31
CA LEU A 82 -19.39 -0.84 8.82
C LEU A 82 -18.09 -1.04 8.04
N GLY A 83 -17.05 -1.50 8.74
CA GLY A 83 -15.72 -1.71 8.15
C GLY A 83 -14.91 -0.43 7.90
N ASP A 84 -15.44 0.75 8.24
CA ASP A 84 -14.81 2.06 8.03
C ASP A 84 -13.46 2.21 8.75
N VAL A 85 -13.41 1.86 10.03
CA VAL A 85 -12.18 1.96 10.84
C VAL A 85 -11.09 1.02 10.33
N ASN A 86 -11.47 -0.19 9.92
CA ASN A 86 -10.55 -1.24 9.50
C ASN A 86 -10.17 -1.16 8.01
N LEU A 87 -10.69 -0.16 7.30
CA LEU A 87 -10.31 0.17 5.92
C LEU A 87 -8.86 0.68 5.84
N ILE A 88 -8.37 1.34 6.91
CA ILE A 88 -6.96 1.75 7.03
C ILE A 88 -6.16 0.62 7.68
N TRP A 89 -5.26 0.05 6.90
CA TRP A 89 -4.43 -1.07 7.30
C TRP A 89 -3.15 -0.62 7.99
N PHE A 90 -2.83 -1.28 9.10
CA PHE A 90 -1.59 -1.07 9.83
C PHE A 90 -0.77 -2.37 9.85
N ASN A 91 0.54 -2.23 9.70
CA ASN A 91 1.45 -3.38 9.68
C ASN A 91 1.54 -4.10 11.03
N ASN A 92 1.21 -3.40 12.12
CA ASN A 92 1.17 -3.97 13.47
C ASN A 92 -0.22 -4.47 13.88
N HIS A 93 -1.16 -4.61 12.95
CA HIS A 93 -2.48 -5.16 13.24
C HIS A 93 -2.37 -6.64 13.63
N LEU A 94 -2.89 -7.01 14.81
CA LEU A 94 -2.78 -8.36 15.37
C LEU A 94 -3.43 -9.42 14.48
N ASN A 95 -4.57 -9.06 13.89
CA ASN A 95 -5.31 -9.94 13.00
C ASN A 95 -4.95 -9.79 11.51
N ASN A 96 -3.82 -9.16 11.20
CA ASN A 96 -3.33 -8.98 9.84
C ASN A 96 -4.38 -8.33 8.91
N ASN A 97 -5.09 -7.31 9.43
CA ASN A 97 -6.14 -6.55 8.74
C ASN A 97 -7.28 -7.44 8.18
N ARG A 98 -7.70 -8.48 8.92
CA ARG A 98 -8.80 -9.39 8.56
C ARG A 98 -10.02 -9.23 9.44
N HIS A 99 -11.21 -9.43 8.87
CA HIS A 99 -12.48 -9.43 9.60
C HIS A 99 -12.48 -10.52 10.68
N GLN A 100 -12.92 -10.16 11.87
CA GLN A 100 -12.98 -11.07 13.02
C GLN A 100 -14.32 -11.79 13.15
N HIS A 101 -15.34 -11.29 12.46
CA HIS A 101 -16.72 -11.72 12.59
C HIS A 101 -17.35 -11.84 11.21
N ASN A 102 -18.38 -12.67 11.09
CA ASN A 102 -19.18 -12.72 9.86
C ASN A 102 -20.22 -11.61 9.91
N PHE A 103 -20.49 -10.98 8.78
CA PHE A 103 -21.66 -10.12 8.61
C PHE A 103 -22.67 -10.86 7.75
N VAL A 104 -23.86 -11.09 8.30
CA VAL A 104 -24.93 -11.85 7.66
C VAL A 104 -26.16 -10.96 7.54
N SER A 105 -26.82 -11.00 6.39
CA SER A 105 -28.09 -10.28 6.23
C SER A 105 -29.21 -10.99 6.97
N SER A 106 -29.92 -10.30 7.86
CA SER A 106 -31.11 -10.87 8.52
C SER A 106 -32.41 -10.54 7.79
N ALA A 107 -32.37 -9.57 6.87
CA ALA A 107 -33.50 -9.16 6.04
C ALA A 107 -33.07 -9.04 4.56
N PHE A 108 -34.03 -8.76 3.67
CA PHE A 108 -33.67 -8.27 2.34
C PHE A 108 -33.01 -6.92 2.50
N SER A 109 -31.73 -6.84 2.16
CA SER A 109 -30.91 -5.68 2.45
C SER A 109 -30.25 -5.12 1.21
N GLN A 110 -30.19 -3.79 1.15
CA GLN A 110 -29.40 -3.05 0.19
C GLN A 110 -28.26 -2.36 0.94
N ILE A 111 -27.02 -2.63 0.53
CA ILE A 111 -25.85 -1.93 1.03
C ILE A 111 -25.14 -1.21 -0.10
N HIS A 112 -24.42 -0.15 0.24
CA HIS A 112 -23.51 0.52 -0.67
C HIS A 112 -22.08 0.24 -0.20
N MET A 113 -21.29 -0.46 -1.02
CA MET A 113 -19.89 -0.80 -0.72
C MET A 113 -18.93 0.20 -1.35
N LEU A 114 -17.86 0.53 -0.62
CA LEU A 114 -16.71 1.26 -1.13
C LEU A 114 -15.45 0.43 -0.91
N SER A 115 -14.68 0.24 -1.98
CA SER A 115 -13.38 -0.43 -1.89
C SER A 115 -12.33 0.46 -1.22
N ARG A 116 -11.36 -0.17 -0.55
CA ARG A 116 -10.19 0.51 0.02
C ARG A 116 -9.42 1.30 -1.04
N ASP A 117 -9.25 0.71 -2.22
CA ASP A 117 -8.47 1.32 -3.29
C ASP A 117 -9.17 2.59 -3.82
N ASP A 118 -10.48 2.55 -3.98
CA ASP A 118 -11.28 3.72 -4.38
C ASP A 118 -11.28 4.81 -3.30
N PHE A 119 -11.39 4.42 -2.02
CA PHE A 119 -11.25 5.37 -0.91
C PHE A 119 -9.90 6.10 -0.94
N PHE A 120 -8.79 5.37 -1.08
CA PHE A 120 -7.47 5.98 -1.14
C PHE A 120 -7.22 6.77 -2.44
N LYS A 121 -7.85 6.36 -3.54
CA LYS A 121 -7.83 7.11 -4.81
C LYS A 121 -8.48 8.48 -4.64
N VAL A 122 -9.66 8.56 -4.04
CA VAL A 122 -10.29 9.86 -3.72
C VAL A 122 -9.39 10.63 -2.76
N LEU A 123 -8.95 10.01 -1.67
CA LEU A 123 -8.13 10.67 -0.65
C LEU A 123 -6.81 11.24 -1.20
N SER A 124 -6.24 10.66 -2.26
CA SER A 124 -5.03 11.16 -2.93
C SER A 124 -5.22 12.51 -3.65
N SER A 125 -6.47 12.88 -3.96
CA SER A 125 -6.82 14.14 -4.61
C SER A 125 -7.00 15.30 -3.62
N TYR A 126 -6.93 15.02 -2.31
CA TYR A 126 -7.18 15.96 -1.23
C TYR A 126 -5.89 16.29 -0.45
N ASP A 127 -5.92 17.31 0.41
CA ASP A 127 -4.78 17.73 1.23
C ASP A 127 -4.23 16.52 2.03
N PRO A 128 -2.92 16.20 1.94
CA PRO A 128 -2.28 15.15 2.74
C PRO A 128 -2.54 15.26 4.25
N LYS A 129 -2.83 16.45 4.79
CA LYS A 129 -3.27 16.63 6.18
C LYS A 129 -4.55 15.87 6.50
N LEU A 130 -5.50 15.78 5.57
CA LEU A 130 -6.73 15.02 5.76
C LEU A 130 -6.42 13.53 5.92
N LYS A 131 -5.60 12.97 5.02
CA LYS A 131 -5.13 11.59 5.11
C LYS A 131 -4.48 11.31 6.47
N ARG A 132 -3.60 12.20 6.92
CA ARG A 132 -2.93 12.05 8.23
C ARG A 132 -3.93 12.03 9.39
N ARG A 133 -4.89 12.96 9.42
CA ARG A 133 -5.93 12.99 10.46
C ARG A 133 -6.77 11.70 10.47
N LEU A 134 -7.17 11.22 9.29
CA LEU A 134 -7.91 9.95 9.17
C LEU A 134 -7.08 8.77 9.67
N CYS A 135 -5.80 8.69 9.32
CA CYS A 135 -4.90 7.66 9.86
C CYS A 135 -4.75 7.75 11.38
N ASP A 136 -4.62 8.95 11.96
CA ASP A 136 -4.48 9.16 13.41
C ASP A 136 -5.76 8.71 14.15
N VAL A 137 -6.94 9.03 13.62
CA VAL A 137 -8.23 8.59 14.18
C VAL A 137 -8.38 7.08 14.06
N ALA A 138 -8.09 6.48 12.91
CA ALA A 138 -8.17 5.03 12.72
C ALA A 138 -7.20 4.31 13.67
N PHE A 139 -5.97 4.80 13.78
CA PHE A 139 -4.97 4.25 14.71
C PHE A 139 -5.48 4.30 16.15
N TYR A 140 -6.03 5.44 16.59
CA TYR A 140 -6.59 5.57 17.92
C TYR A 140 -7.73 4.58 18.17
N LEU A 141 -8.68 4.47 17.24
CA LEU A 141 -9.84 3.58 17.38
C LEU A 141 -9.43 2.10 17.40
N GLN A 142 -8.57 1.65 16.47
CA GLN A 142 -8.09 0.27 16.44
C GLN A 142 -7.24 -0.06 17.68
N LYS A 143 -6.46 0.91 18.19
CA LYS A 143 -5.74 0.76 19.45
C LYS A 143 -6.68 0.62 20.66
N GLN A 144 -7.74 1.44 20.74
CA GLN A 144 -8.75 1.31 21.81
C GLN A 144 -9.47 -0.04 21.77
N ARG A 145 -9.68 -0.59 20.58
CA ARG A 145 -10.23 -1.95 20.36
C ARG A 145 -9.24 -3.07 20.68
N GLY A 146 -7.98 -2.75 20.98
CA GLY A 146 -6.94 -3.74 21.26
C GLY A 146 -6.51 -4.54 20.02
N GLU A 147 -6.70 -3.98 18.82
CA GLU A 147 -6.42 -4.66 17.55
C GLU A 147 -4.97 -4.48 17.08
N LEU A 148 -4.19 -3.60 17.73
CA LEU A 148 -2.82 -3.23 17.35
C LEU A 148 -1.79 -3.73 18.36
N ASP A 149 -0.64 -4.22 17.87
CA ASP A 149 0.52 -4.60 18.67
C ASP A 149 1.36 -3.37 19.02
N ASP A 150 1.39 -3.00 20.31
CA ASP A 150 2.17 -1.87 20.84
C ASP A 150 3.69 -2.08 20.74
N ASN A 151 4.17 -3.31 20.55
CA ASN A 151 5.60 -3.61 20.46
C ASN A 151 6.18 -3.42 19.05
N LYS A 152 5.32 -3.23 18.05
CA LYS A 152 5.70 -3.05 16.64
C LYS A 152 5.45 -1.61 16.21
N ARG A 153 6.24 -1.13 15.23
CA ARG A 153 6.03 0.21 14.67
C ARG A 153 4.68 0.28 13.96
N SER A 154 3.90 1.32 14.30
CA SER A 154 2.65 1.66 13.64
C SER A 154 2.92 2.37 12.32
N LEU A 155 3.02 1.61 11.24
CA LEU A 155 3.14 2.13 9.87
C LEU A 155 1.89 1.72 9.07
N VAL A 156 1.35 2.66 8.30
CA VAL A 156 0.20 2.42 7.41
C VAL A 156 0.70 1.71 6.15
N GLU A 157 0.09 0.59 5.79
CA GLU A 157 0.59 -0.32 4.74
C GLU A 157 0.71 0.35 3.35
N ASN A 158 -0.13 1.35 3.05
CA ASN A 158 -0.06 2.10 1.78
C ASN A 158 1.07 3.12 1.72
N GLU A 159 1.57 3.64 2.86
CA GLU A 159 2.79 4.46 2.83
C GLU A 159 3.99 3.61 2.42
N ASP A 160 4.01 2.34 2.82
CA ASP A 160 5.12 1.43 2.52
C ASP A 160 5.22 1.13 1.03
N MET A 161 4.15 0.81 0.30
CA MET A 161 4.31 0.53 -1.14
C MET A 161 4.82 1.73 -1.93
N GLU A 162 4.27 2.93 -1.72
CA GLU A 162 4.70 4.11 -2.47
C GLU A 162 6.12 4.55 -2.06
N THR A 163 6.46 4.51 -0.77
CA THR A 163 7.83 4.83 -0.32
C THR A 163 8.83 3.74 -0.70
N ASN A 164 8.45 2.47 -0.71
CA ASN A 164 9.29 1.38 -1.18
C ASN A 164 9.50 1.46 -2.69
N LEU A 165 8.49 1.84 -3.48
CA LEU A 165 8.65 2.14 -4.90
C LEU A 165 9.59 3.32 -5.12
N LYS A 166 9.47 4.41 -4.33
CA LYS A 166 10.38 5.55 -4.39
C LYS A 166 11.81 5.18 -4.01
N ARG A 167 12.01 4.41 -2.93
CA ARG A 167 13.34 3.90 -2.52
C ARG A 167 13.94 2.99 -3.60
N LEU A 168 13.15 2.06 -4.13
CA LEU A 168 13.56 1.17 -5.19
C LEU A 168 13.96 1.95 -6.46
N ALA A 169 13.25 3.03 -6.80
CA ALA A 169 13.62 3.91 -7.90
C ALA A 169 14.96 4.63 -7.66
N ILE A 170 15.26 5.03 -6.42
CA ILE A 170 16.56 5.64 -6.07
C ILE A 170 17.68 4.59 -6.13
N ASP A 171 17.47 3.41 -5.52
CA ASP A 171 18.47 2.34 -5.49
C ASP A 171 18.81 1.85 -6.90
N THR A 172 17.83 1.80 -7.81
CA THR A 172 18.06 1.43 -9.22
C THR A 172 18.87 2.47 -9.99
N LEU A 173 18.69 3.77 -9.70
CA LEU A 173 19.53 4.83 -10.26
C LEU A 173 20.98 4.72 -9.74
N GLU A 174 21.17 4.52 -8.44
CA GLU A 174 22.51 4.35 -7.87
C GLU A 174 23.24 3.12 -8.45
N LEU A 175 22.52 2.02 -8.65
CA LEU A 175 23.08 0.82 -9.28
C LEU A 175 23.45 1.09 -10.74
N HIS A 176 22.66 1.88 -11.46
CA HIS A 176 22.96 2.26 -12.84
C HIS A 176 24.25 3.07 -12.93
N ASP A 177 24.44 4.06 -12.04
CA ASP A 177 25.66 4.87 -12.00
C ASP A 177 26.89 4.02 -11.67
N LYS A 178 26.81 3.15 -10.66
CA LYS A 178 27.87 2.19 -10.31
C LYS A 178 28.20 1.25 -11.48
N MET A 179 27.19 0.83 -12.26
CA MET A 179 27.39 -0.01 -13.44
C MET A 179 28.18 0.75 -14.51
N GLY A 180 27.89 2.03 -14.73
CA GLY A 180 28.64 2.89 -15.64
C GLY A 180 30.12 3.03 -15.26
N GLU A 181 30.42 3.19 -13.96
CA GLU A 181 31.81 3.23 -13.47
C GLU A 181 32.55 1.91 -13.74
N VAL A 182 31.92 0.77 -13.42
CA VAL A 182 32.49 -0.56 -13.66
C VAL A 182 32.72 -0.81 -15.15
N GLU A 183 31.80 -0.37 -16.02
CA GLU A 183 31.96 -0.46 -17.47
C GLU A 183 33.18 0.35 -17.95
N GLU A 184 33.37 1.55 -17.42
CA GLU A 184 34.52 2.38 -17.79
C GLU A 184 35.85 1.73 -17.37
N GLU A 185 35.90 1.19 -16.15
CA GLU A 185 37.05 0.43 -15.66
C GLU A 185 37.33 -0.81 -16.51
N PHE A 186 36.29 -1.56 -16.88
CA PHE A 186 36.40 -2.71 -17.76
C PHE A 186 36.98 -2.33 -19.12
N TRP A 187 36.51 -1.24 -19.73
CA TRP A 187 37.06 -0.76 -21.00
C TRP A 187 38.51 -0.28 -20.86
N LYS A 188 38.88 0.39 -19.77
CA LYS A 188 40.27 0.78 -19.48
C LYS A 188 41.16 -0.46 -19.35
N PHE A 189 40.71 -1.48 -18.62
CA PHE A 189 41.41 -2.76 -18.48
C PHE A 189 41.57 -3.47 -19.83
N GLN A 190 40.49 -3.60 -20.60
CA GLN A 190 40.50 -4.27 -21.90
C GLN A 190 41.46 -3.58 -22.89
N ARG A 191 41.48 -2.24 -22.93
CA ARG A 191 42.43 -1.47 -23.77
C ARG A 191 43.88 -1.72 -23.36
N LYS A 192 44.17 -1.74 -22.05
CA LYS A 192 45.52 -2.03 -21.53
C LYS A 192 45.97 -3.45 -21.89
N ALA A 193 45.08 -4.43 -21.72
CA ALA A 193 45.34 -5.83 -22.07
C ALA A 193 45.64 -5.98 -23.57
N LYS A 194 44.79 -5.42 -24.45
CA LYS A 194 45.00 -5.42 -25.91
C LYS A 194 46.33 -4.78 -26.30
N LYS A 195 46.69 -3.63 -25.72
CA LYS A 195 47.98 -2.96 -25.97
C LYS A 195 49.18 -3.81 -25.55
N LYS A 196 49.10 -4.50 -24.40
CA LYS A 196 50.17 -5.40 -23.93
C LYS A 196 50.33 -6.61 -24.86
N LEU A 197 49.21 -7.22 -25.26
CA LEU A 197 49.17 -8.34 -26.18
C LEU A 197 49.84 -7.99 -27.52
N PHE A 198 49.45 -6.86 -28.11
CA PHE A 198 50.02 -6.39 -29.38
C PHE A 198 51.53 -6.15 -29.29
N LYS A 199 52.02 -5.58 -28.19
CA LYS A 199 53.47 -5.39 -27.98
C LYS A 199 54.22 -6.72 -27.89
N SER A 200 53.68 -7.70 -27.17
CA SER A 200 54.28 -9.03 -27.08
C SER A 200 54.27 -9.78 -28.42
N GLU A 201 53.20 -9.64 -29.20
CA GLU A 201 53.11 -10.22 -30.55
C GLU A 201 54.17 -9.61 -31.47
N MET A 202 54.32 -8.28 -31.46
CA MET A 202 55.34 -7.59 -32.27
C MET A 202 56.76 -8.05 -31.92
N THR A 203 57.09 -8.12 -30.62
CA THR A 203 58.43 -8.58 -30.19
C THR A 203 58.70 -10.02 -30.57
N ALA A 204 57.71 -10.91 -30.48
CA ALA A 204 57.84 -12.29 -30.92
C ALA A 204 58.09 -12.38 -32.43
N ILE A 205 57.38 -11.58 -33.24
CA ILE A 205 57.54 -11.51 -34.69
C ILE A 205 58.95 -11.03 -35.06
N ASP A 206 59.46 -9.98 -34.40
CA ASP A 206 60.80 -9.43 -34.65
C ASP A 206 61.92 -10.44 -34.36
N LEU A 207 61.78 -11.20 -33.26
CA LEU A 207 62.72 -12.27 -32.91
C LEU A 207 62.70 -13.40 -33.96
N LEU A 208 61.51 -13.80 -34.42
CA LEU A 208 61.36 -14.83 -35.46
C LEU A 208 61.97 -14.37 -36.79
N ASN A 209 61.76 -13.12 -37.19
CA ASN A 209 62.32 -12.55 -38.41
C ASN A 209 63.85 -12.47 -38.34
N SER A 210 64.40 -12.04 -37.21
CA SER A 210 65.85 -11.98 -36.97
C SER A 210 66.49 -13.38 -37.05
N ARG A 211 65.84 -14.40 -36.47
CA ARG A 211 66.28 -15.79 -36.55
C ARG A 211 66.25 -16.35 -37.98
N LYS A 212 65.21 -16.04 -38.76
CA LYS A 212 65.13 -16.41 -40.19
C LYS A 212 66.23 -15.74 -41.02
N LYS A 213 66.58 -14.48 -40.71
CA LYS A 213 67.64 -13.73 -41.41
C LYS A 213 69.03 -14.32 -41.13
N MET A 214 69.30 -14.77 -39.91
CA MET A 214 70.54 -15.49 -39.58
C MET A 214 70.63 -16.85 -40.28
N ARG A 215 69.53 -17.61 -40.38
CA ARG A 215 69.49 -18.90 -41.12
C ARG A 215 69.69 -18.80 -42.64
N ARG A 216 69.53 -17.62 -43.24
CA ARG A 216 69.75 -17.39 -44.68
C ARG A 216 71.16 -16.88 -45.02
N ARG A 217 71.98 -16.60 -44.00
CA ARG A 217 73.37 -16.10 -44.14
C ARG A 217 74.43 -17.21 -43.97
N PHE A 218 73.99 -18.43 -43.73
CA PHE A 218 74.77 -19.67 -43.82
C PHE A 218 74.15 -20.52 -44.93
#